data_AF-A0A536SJW7-F1
#
_entry.id   AF-A0A536SJW7-F1
#
_cell.length_a   1.000
_cell.length_b   1.000
_cell.length_c   1.000
_cell.angle_alpha   90.00
_cell.angle_beta   90.00
_cell.angle_gamma   90.00
#
_symmetry.space_group_name_H-M   'P 1'
#
loop_
_entity.id
_entity.type
_entity.pdbx_description
1 polymer ?
#
loop_
_entity_poly.entity_id
_entity_poly.type
_entity_poly.pdbx_seq_one_letter_code
_entity_poly.pdbx_strand_id
1 'polypeptide(L)' 'MRKVKPSAKGCEGCLKAGDPWVQLRMCLTCGHVGCCDSSKGRHATRHFEATGHPIMQSAEPGQSWRWCYVDQVYVE' A
#
# COMPACT_ATOMS: atom_id res chain seq x y z
N MET A 1 11.48 0.33 -15.48
CA MET A 1 10.64 0.09 -14.30
C MET A 1 9.85 -1.20 -14.50
N ARG A 2 10.00 -2.20 -13.62
CA ARG A 2 9.16 -3.41 -13.67
C ARG A 2 7.73 -3.00 -13.32
N LYS A 3 6.78 -3.22 -14.24
CA LYS A 3 5.35 -3.08 -13.94
C LYS A 3 4.94 -4.22 -13.02
N VAL A 4 4.90 -3.96 -11.73
CA VAL A 4 4.34 -4.90 -10.76
C VAL A 4 2.82 -4.84 -10.91
N LYS A 5 2.15 -5.99 -10.81
CA LYS A 5 0.67 -6.04 -10.84
C LYS A 5 0.15 -6.01 -9.41
N PRO A 6 -0.98 -5.32 -9.15
CA PRO A 6 -1.61 -5.38 -7.85
C PRO A 6 -2.04 -6.81 -7.53
N SER A 7 -1.69 -7.29 -6.33
CA SER A 7 -2.06 -8.63 -5.82
C SER A 7 -3.58 -8.77 -5.68
N ALA A 8 -4.27 -7.68 -5.37
CA ALA A 8 -5.70 -7.65 -5.17
C ALA A 8 -6.30 -6.30 -5.62
N LYS A 9 -7.62 -6.27 -5.85
CA LYS A 9 -8.38 -5.04 -6.14
C LYS A 9 -8.57 -4.13 -4.92
N GLY A 10 -8.17 -4.60 -3.73
CA GLY A 10 -8.36 -3.93 -2.46
C GLY A 10 -7.41 -4.48 -1.41
N CYS A 11 -7.50 -3.96 -0.19
CA CYS A 11 -6.68 -4.45 0.90
C CYS A 11 -7.16 -5.84 1.35
N GLU A 12 -6.34 -6.86 1.14
CA GLU A 12 -6.68 -8.25 1.48
C GLU A 12 -7.04 -8.43 2.97
N GLY A 13 -6.33 -7.74 3.86
CA GLY A 13 -6.61 -7.79 5.30
C GLY A 13 -7.95 -7.18 5.67
N CYS A 14 -8.31 -6.04 5.07
CA CYS A 14 -9.61 -5.41 5.31
C CYS A 14 -10.75 -6.22 4.68
N LEU A 15 -10.54 -6.79 3.48
CA LEU A 15 -11.51 -7.68 2.84
C LEU A 15 -11.81 -8.92 3.71
N LYS A 16 -10.79 -9.51 4.35
CA LYS A 16 -10.96 -10.64 5.27
C LYS A 16 -11.68 -10.24 6.57
N ALA A 17 -11.40 -9.05 7.09
CA ALA A 17 -12.05 -8.54 8.29
C ALA A 17 -13.48 -8.02 8.04
N GLY A 18 -13.83 -7.73 6.79
CA GLY A 18 -15.07 -7.01 6.46
C GLY A 18 -15.03 -5.53 6.86
N ASP A 19 -13.84 -4.98 7.11
CA ASP A 19 -13.66 -3.60 7.52
C ASP A 19 -13.52 -2.67 6.30
N PRO A 20 -14.08 -1.45 6.36
CA PRO A 20 -13.80 -0.45 5.36
C PRO A 20 -12.36 0.08 5.47
N TRP A 21 -11.85 0.59 4.35
CA TRP A 21 -10.58 1.32 4.30
C TRP A 21 -10.81 2.72 3.72
N VAL A 22 -9.90 3.64 4.06
CA VAL A 22 -9.96 5.03 3.59
C VAL A 22 -9.30 5.15 2.23
N GLN A 23 -8.03 4.71 2.12
CA GLN A 23 -7.25 4.74 0.89
C GLN A 23 -6.39 3.48 0.78
N LEU A 24 -6.05 3.12 -0.46
CA LEU A 24 -5.23 1.95 -0.78
C LEU A 24 -3.84 2.37 -1.26
N ARG A 25 -2.85 1.59 -0.86
CA ARG A 25 -1.46 1.71 -1.27
C ARG A 25 -0.97 0.38 -1.83
N MET A 26 -0.23 0.43 -2.93
CA MET A 26 0.36 -0.72 -3.59
C MET A 26 1.88 -0.70 -3.46
N CYS A 27 2.47 -1.83 -3.08
CA CYS A 27 3.90 -1.99 -3.04
C CYS A 27 4.50 -2.06 -4.44
N LEU A 28 5.51 -1.20 -4.72
CA LEU A 28 6.22 -1.21 -5.99
C LEU A 28 7.32 -2.28 -6.07
N THR A 29 7.58 -3.00 -4.99
CA THR A 29 8.54 -4.12 -4.98
C THR A 29 7.86 -5.45 -5.30
N CYS A 30 6.73 -5.75 -4.64
CA CYS A 30 6.05 -7.04 -4.76
C CYS A 30 4.60 -6.98 -5.25
N GLY A 31 3.98 -5.79 -5.33
CA GLY A 31 2.62 -5.61 -5.83
C GLY A 31 1.53 -5.81 -4.78
N HIS A 32 1.89 -6.04 -3.51
CA HIS A 32 0.91 -6.17 -2.43
C HIS A 32 0.08 -4.88 -2.26
N VAL A 33 -1.23 -5.02 -2.04
CA VAL A 33 -2.15 -3.88 -1.83
C VAL A 33 -2.61 -3.85 -0.37
N GLY A 34 -2.28 -2.77 0.33
CA GLY A 34 -2.61 -2.54 1.73
C GLY A 34 -3.40 -1.25 1.94
N CYS A 35 -4.18 -1.16 3.01
CA CYS A 35 -4.83 0.09 3.41
C CYS A 35 -3.82 1.04 4.09
N CYS A 36 -4.06 2.35 3.97
CA CYS A 36 -3.17 3.37 4.53
C CYS A 36 -3.18 3.41 6.06
N ASP A 37 -2.27 4.20 6.63
CA ASP A 37 -2.14 4.44 8.08
C ASP A 37 -3.41 5.01 8.73
N SER A 38 -4.22 5.75 7.99
CA SER A 38 -5.49 6.30 8.47
C SER A 38 -6.62 5.26 8.53
N SER A 39 -6.43 4.08 7.94
CA SER A 39 -7.38 2.97 8.05
C SER A 39 -7.07 2.15 9.30
N LYS A 40 -8.09 1.65 10.00
CA LYS A 40 -7.92 0.85 11.24
C LYS A 40 -6.86 -0.25 11.14
N GLY A 41 -6.81 -0.93 9.98
CA GLY A 41 -5.92 -2.07 9.75
C GLY A 41 -4.44 -1.73 9.53
N ARG A 42 -4.11 -0.50 9.08
CA ARG A 42 -2.73 -0.05 8.79
C ARG A 42 -1.90 -1.09 8.01
N HIS A 43 -2.54 -1.77 7.05
CA HIS A 43 -1.97 -2.95 6.40
C HIS A 43 -0.76 -2.63 5.52
N ALA A 44 -0.69 -1.43 4.91
CA ALA A 44 0.48 -1.01 4.14
C ALA A 44 1.73 -0.91 5.03
N THR A 45 1.57 -0.42 6.26
CA THR A 45 2.66 -0.24 7.23
C THR A 45 3.07 -1.58 7.83
N ARG A 46 2.10 -2.42 8.22
CA ARG A 46 2.39 -3.82 8.62
C ARG A 46 3.12 -4.60 7.53
N HIS A 47 2.76 -4.39 6.26
CA HIS A 47 3.45 -5.00 5.13
C HIS A 47 4.90 -4.52 5.03
N PHE A 48 5.14 -3.21 5.15
CA PHE A 48 6.50 -2.67 5.24
C PHE A 48 7.29 -3.27 6.41
N GLU A 49 6.71 -3.34 7.62
CA GLU A 49 7.37 -3.92 8.80
C GLU A 49 7.70 -5.41 8.62
N ALA A 50 6.84 -6.16 7.92
CA ALA A 50 7.02 -7.60 7.71
C ALA A 50 8.02 -7.94 6.59
N THR A 51 8.07 -7.13 5.52
CA THR A 51 8.87 -7.46 4.33
C THR A 51 10.05 -6.52 4.09
N GLY A 52 10.09 -5.37 4.77
CA GLY A 52 11.06 -4.31 4.54
C GLY A 52 10.90 -3.59 3.19
N HIS A 53 9.73 -3.63 2.55
CA HIS A 53 9.52 -2.98 1.24
C HIS A 53 9.31 -1.46 1.41
N PRO A 54 10.26 -0.62 0.99
CA PRO A 54 10.28 0.78 1.43
C PRO A 54 9.26 1.65 0.69
N ILE A 55 8.94 1.35 -0.57
CA ILE A 55 8.16 2.23 -1.44
C ILE A 55 6.78 1.65 -1.72
N MET A 56 5.74 2.42 -1.38
CA MET A 56 4.36 2.17 -1.79
C MET A 56 3.84 3.31 -2.65
N GLN A 57 3.05 2.99 -3.67
CA GLN A 57 2.33 3.94 -4.52
C GLN A 57 0.86 4.01 -4.12
N SER A 58 0.20 5.16 -4.30
CA SER A 58 -1.26 5.22 -4.22
C SER A 58 -1.90 4.30 -5.26
N ALA A 59 -2.84 3.47 -4.83
CA ALA A 59 -3.62 2.61 -5.72
C ALA A 59 -4.97 3.25 -6.10
N GLU A 60 -5.14 4.54 -5.81
CA GLU A 60 -6.36 5.28 -6.13
C GLU A 60 -6.39 5.73 -7.60
N PRO A 61 -7.58 5.78 -8.23
CA PRO A 61 -7.72 6.25 -9.60
C PRO A 61 -7.18 7.68 -9.76
N GLY A 62 -6.24 7.87 -10.69
CA GLY A 62 -5.68 9.19 -11.00
C GLY A 62 -4.58 9.67 -10.06
N GLN A 63 -4.22 8.90 -9.03
CA GLN A 63 -3.10 9.22 -8.15
C GLN A 63 -1.89 8.36 -8.50
N SER A 64 -0.72 8.99 -8.64
CA SER A 64 0.54 8.32 -8.98
C SER A 64 1.65 8.56 -7.96
N TRP A 65 1.37 9.32 -6.90
CA TRP A 65 2.34 9.63 -5.86
C TRP A 65 2.79 8.37 -5.12
N ARG A 66 4.02 8.42 -4.64
CA ARG A 66 4.65 7.31 -3.92
C ARG A 66 5.15 7.81 -2.58
N TRP A 67 5.20 6.91 -1.61
CA TRP A 67 5.65 7.17 -0.26
C TRP A 67 6.77 6.20 0.09
N CYS A 68 7.88 6.73 0.56
CA CYS A 68 8.98 5.95 1.12
C CYS A 68 8.81 5.89 2.65
N TYR A 69 8.64 4.69 3.20
CA TYR A 69 8.54 4.49 4.64
C TYR A 69 9.88 4.68 5.38
N VAL A 70 11.00 4.46 4.70
CA VAL A 70 12.35 4.61 5.27
C VAL A 70 12.69 6.09 5.46
N ASP A 71 12.54 6.87 4.39
CA ASP A 71 12.85 8.29 4.39
C ASP A 71 11.69 9.16 4.92
N GLN A 72 10.49 8.58 5.06
CA GLN A 72 9.25 9.27 5.45
C GLN A 72 8.93 10.48 4.55
N VAL A 73 9.16 10.34 3.24
CA VAL A 73 8.90 11.38 2.23
C VAL A 73 8.06 10.86 1.07
N TYR A 74 7.39 11.80 0.40
CA TYR A 74 6.82 11.55 -0.92
C TYR A 74 7.95 11.49 -1.96
N VAL A 75 7.89 10.49 -2.83
CA VAL A 75 8.86 10.30 -3.92
C VAL A 75 8.15 10.35 -5.27
N GLU A 76 8.81 10.97 -6.24
CA GLU A 76 8.30 11.19 -7.61
C GLU A 76 8.57 10.01 -8.56
#